data_AF-A0A087TCB0-F1
#
_entry.id   AF-A0A087TCB0-F1
#
_cell.length_a   1.000
_cell.length_b   1.000
_cell.length_c   1.000
_cell.angle_alpha   90.00
_cell.angle_beta   90.00
_cell.angle_gamma   90.00
#
_symmetry.space_group_name_H-M   'P 1'
#
loop_
_entity.id
_entity.type
_entity.pdbx_description
1 polymer ?
#
loop_
_entity_poly.entity_id
_entity_poly.type
_entity_poly.pdbx_seq_one_letter_code
_entity_poly.pdbx_strand_id
1 'polypeptide(L)' 'MVRKLKFHEKKLLKKVDFISWEVDNNLHELKVMKKFCVQKREDYTRYNKLSRKIRTLARLIKDLDMNDPFRKEAGG' A
#
# COMPACT_ATOMS: atom_id res chain seq x y z
N MET A 1 -18.22 -18.35 -1.65
CA MET A 1 -19.53 -17.71 -1.37
C MET A 1 -19.85 -18.01 0.10
N VAL A 2 -20.00 -16.99 0.95
CA VAL A 2 -20.17 -17.18 2.41
C VAL A 2 -21.62 -16.88 2.79
N ARG A 3 -22.22 -17.73 3.64
CA ARG A 3 -23.60 -17.52 4.12
C ARG A 3 -23.70 -16.23 4.96
N LYS A 4 -24.86 -15.57 4.91
CA LYS A 4 -25.14 -14.40 5.75
C LYS A 4 -25.28 -14.84 7.22
N LEU A 5 -24.40 -14.36 8.09
CA LEU A 5 -24.45 -14.61 9.53
C LEU A 5 -25.67 -13.94 10.18
N LYS A 6 -26.36 -14.66 11.08
CA LYS A 6 -27.44 -14.13 11.93
C LYS A 6 -26.85 -13.18 12.99
N PHE A 7 -27.71 -12.38 13.63
CA PHE A 7 -27.28 -11.35 14.59
C PHE A 7 -26.40 -11.90 15.73
N HIS A 8 -26.78 -13.03 16.34
CA HIS A 8 -26.01 -13.67 17.40
C HIS A 8 -24.66 -14.20 16.90
N GLU A 9 -24.61 -14.75 15.69
CA GLU A 9 -23.37 -15.26 15.07
C GLU A 9 -22.40 -14.12 14.76
N LYS A 10 -22.90 -12.98 14.27
CA LYS A 10 -22.08 -11.77 14.07
C LYS A 10 -21.53 -11.22 15.39
N LYS A 11 -22.28 -11.34 16.49
CA LYS A 11 -21.83 -10.92 17.82
C LYS A 11 -20.66 -11.77 18.33
N LEU A 12 -20.66 -13.07 18.00
CA LEU A 12 -19.58 -14.01 18.33
C LEU A 12 -18.37 -13.85 17.38
N LEU A 13 -18.62 -13.68 16.09
CA LEU A 13 -17.61 -13.65 15.03
C LEU A 13 -17.26 -12.22 14.61
N LYS A 14 -16.99 -11.33 15.57
CA LYS A 14 -16.65 -9.92 15.28
C LYS A 14 -15.28 -9.72 14.64
N LYS A 15 -14.31 -10.60 14.95
CA LYS A 15 -12.93 -10.51 14.45
C LYS A 15 -12.67 -11.42 13.24
N VAL A 16 -13.66 -12.18 12.80
CA VAL A 16 -13.50 -13.18 11.74
C VAL A 16 -14.15 -12.62 10.48
N ASP A 17 -13.31 -12.04 9.62
CA ASP A 17 -13.66 -11.71 8.25
C ASP A 17 -12.82 -12.60 7.32
N PHE A 18 -13.49 -13.36 6.45
CA PHE A 18 -12.83 -14.28 5.52
C PHE A 18 -12.30 -13.59 4.26
N ILE A 19 -12.71 -12.33 4.02
CA ILE A 19 -12.43 -11.60 2.78
C ILE A 19 -11.41 -10.49 3.04
N SER A 20 -11.53 -9.77 4.16
CA SER A 20 -10.62 -8.68 4.50
C SER A 20 -9.87 -8.97 5.79
N TRP A 21 -8.55 -9.12 5.68
CA TRP A 21 -7.65 -9.26 6.82
C TRP A 21 -6.89 -7.95 6.95
N GLU A 22 -6.66 -7.48 8.19
CA GLU A 22 -5.98 -6.20 8.44
C GLU A 22 -4.56 -6.14 7.86
N VAL A 23 -3.90 -7.30 7.75
CA VAL A 23 -2.56 -7.42 7.17
C VAL A 23 -2.59 -7.33 5.64
N ASP A 24 -3.73 -7.64 5.03
CA ASP A 24 -3.88 -7.71 3.58
C ASP A 24 -4.31 -6.36 3.00
N ASN A 25 -3.36 -5.66 2.39
CA ASN A 25 -3.64 -4.48 1.57
C ASN A 25 -4.22 -4.84 0.17
N ASN A 26 -4.82 -6.03 0.05
CA ASN A 26 -5.21 -6.66 -1.20
C ASN A 26 -6.30 -5.85 -1.94
N LEU A 27 -7.25 -5.28 -1.21
CA LEU A 27 -8.32 -4.44 -1.77
C LEU A 27 -7.78 -3.17 -2.44
N HIS A 28 -6.78 -2.53 -1.84
CA HIS A 28 -6.16 -1.34 -2.40
C HIS A 28 -5.40 -1.69 -3.69
N GLU A 29 -4.62 -2.76 -3.64
CA GLU A 29 -3.85 -3.24 -4.78
C GLU A 29 -4.76 -3.61 -5.97
N LEU A 30 -5.83 -4.39 -5.73
CA LEU A 30 -6.81 -4.73 -6.77
C LEU A 30 -7.50 -3.49 -7.35
N LYS A 31 -7.80 -2.48 -6.53
CA LYS A 31 -8.39 -1.22 -6.99
C LYS A 31 -7.46 -0.49 -7.95
N VAL A 32 -6.16 -0.41 -7.62
CA VAL A 32 -5.15 0.25 -8.45
C VAL A 32 -4.91 -0.55 -9.74
N MET A 33 -4.78 -1.87 -9.65
CA MET A 33 -4.62 -2.73 -10.82
C MET A 33 -5.79 -2.60 -11.79
N LYS A 34 -7.04 -2.56 -11.29
CA LYS A 34 -8.23 -2.34 -12.12
C LYS A 34 -8.25 -0.94 -12.74
N LYS A 35 -7.88 0.10 -11.98
CA LYS A 35 -7.89 1.49 -12.45
C LYS A 35 -6.90 1.73 -13.59
N PHE A 36 -5.73 1.12 -13.52
CA PHE A 36 -4.65 1.30 -14.51
C PHE A 36 -4.46 0.10 -15.43
N CYS A 37 -5.40 -0.84 -15.45
CA CYS A 37 -5.37 -2.06 -16.27
C CYS A 37 -4.06 -2.85 -16.17
N VAL A 38 -3.47 -2.92 -14.96
CA VAL A 38 -2.26 -3.71 -14.71
C VAL A 38 -2.62 -5.19 -14.68
N GLN A 39 -2.07 -5.95 -15.61
CA GLN A 39 -2.44 -7.35 -15.82
C GLN A 39 -1.76 -8.30 -14.82
N LYS A 40 -0.47 -8.09 -14.55
CA LYS A 40 0.31 -8.96 -13.67
C LYS A 40 0.45 -8.33 -12.28
N ARG A 41 0.25 -9.15 -11.25
CA ARG A 41 0.42 -8.74 -9.84
C ARG A 41 1.88 -8.36 -9.51
N GLU A 42 2.82 -9.05 -10.18
CA GLU A 42 4.26 -8.81 -10.07
C GLU A 42 4.64 -7.38 -10.45
N ASP A 43 4.01 -6.83 -11.49
CA ASP A 43 4.26 -5.47 -11.95
C ASP A 43 3.85 -4.44 -10.91
N TYR A 44 2.66 -4.59 -10.30
CA TYR A 44 2.25 -3.73 -9.20
C TYR A 44 3.26 -3.78 -8.05
N THR A 45 3.66 -4.98 -7.65
CA THR A 45 4.62 -5.16 -6.54
C THR A 45 5.96 -4.49 -6.85
N ARG A 46 6.43 -4.61 -8.09
CA ARG A 46 7.65 -3.97 -8.58
C ARG A 46 7.55 -2.45 -8.53
N TYR A 47 6.47 -1.87 -9.05
CA TYR A 47 6.23 -0.42 -9.02
C TYR A 47 6.08 0.10 -7.60
N ASN A 48 5.36 -0.61 -6.74
CA ASN A 48 5.21 -0.23 -5.34
C ASN A 48 6.56 -0.23 -4.61
N LYS A 49 7.40 -1.26 -4.82
CA LYS A 49 8.76 -1.32 -4.28
C LYS A 49 9.64 -0.19 -4.78
N LEU A 50 9.59 0.12 -6.08
CA LEU A 50 10.31 1.25 -6.66
C LEU A 50 9.89 2.58 -6.02
N SER A 51 8.58 2.82 -5.92
CA SER A 51 8.04 4.03 -5.30
C SER A 51 8.43 4.19 -3.83
N ARG A 52 8.55 3.08 -3.08
CA ARG A 52 9.07 3.09 -1.70
C ARG A 52 10.53 3.48 -1.65
N LYS A 53 11.37 2.98 -2.57
CA LYS A 53 12.79 3.37 -2.65
C LYS A 53 12.93 4.86 -2.91
N ILE A 54 12.19 5.40 -3.89
CA ILE A 54 12.18 6.83 -4.21
C ILE A 54 11.77 7.65 -3.00
N ARG A 55 10.66 7.29 -2.32
CA ARG A 55 10.22 7.98 -1.09
C ARG A 55 11.21 7.90 0.06
N THR A 56 12.02 6.85 0.12
CA THR A 56 13.05 6.71 1.15
C THR A 56 14.23 7.61 0.82
N LEU A 57 14.68 7.62 -0.44
CA LEU A 57 15.71 8.54 -0.91
C LEU A 57 15.30 10.00 -0.71
N ALA A 58 14.08 10.37 -1.10
CA ALA A 58 13.56 11.72 -0.92
C ALA A 58 13.48 12.13 0.57
N ARG A 59 13.18 11.18 1.48
CA ARG A 59 13.22 11.43 2.93
C ARG A 59 14.65 11.65 3.41
N LEU A 60 15.61 10.83 2.97
CA LEU A 60 17.01 11.03 3.29
C LEU A 60 17.51 12.40 2.83
N ILE A 61 17.19 12.80 1.59
CA ILE A 61 17.53 14.13 1.06
C ILE A 61 16.88 15.25 1.89
N LYS A 62 15.64 15.05 2.34
CA LYS A 62 14.94 15.99 3.23
C LYS A 62 15.59 16.08 4.62
N ASP A 63 16.22 15.01 5.10
CA ASP A 63 16.88 14.97 6.40
C ASP A 63 18.31 15.58 6.38
N LEU A 64 18.90 15.81 5.20
CA LEU A 64 20.16 16.58 5.05
C LEU A 64 20.00 18.04 5.49
N ASP A 65 21.08 18.74 5.82
CA ASP A 65 21.00 20.16 6.16
C ASP A 65 20.49 21.00 4.96
N MET A 66 19.73 22.05 5.25
CA MET A 66 19.15 22.94 4.25
C MET A 66 20.21 23.68 3.41
N ASN A 67 21.41 23.88 3.99
CA ASN A 67 22.52 24.52 3.31
C ASN A 67 23.39 23.56 2.48
N ASP A 68 23.13 22.25 2.55
CA ASP A 68 23.89 21.27 1.81
C ASP A 68 23.70 21.48 0.30
N PRO A 69 24.79 21.67 -0.48
CA PRO A 69 24.71 21.88 -1.92
C PRO A 69 24.06 20.71 -2.66
N PHE A 70 24.24 19.47 -2.17
CA PHE A 70 23.64 18.27 -2.75
C PHE A 70 22.13 18.25 -2.54
N ARG A 71 21.63 18.75 -1.41
CA ARG A 71 20.18 18.88 -1.17
C ARG A 71 19.56 19.91 -2.11
N LYS A 72 20.24 21.02 -2.39
CA LYS A 72 19.77 22.06 -3.32
C LYS A 72 19.73 21.58 -4.77
N GLU A 73 20.69 20.74 -5.17
CA GLU A 73 20.73 20.13 -6.50
C GLU A 73 19.70 19.01 -6.66
N ALA A 74 19.58 18.11 -5.68
CA ALA A 74 18.73 16.92 -5.78
C ALA A 74 17.25 17.15 -5.38
N GLY A 75 16.95 18.22 -4.64
CA GLY A 75 15.61 18.58 -4.19
C GLY A 75 14.93 19.70 -4.98
N GLY A 76 15.66 20.33 -5.92
CA GLY A 76 15.19 21.41 -6.79
C GLY A 76 14.41 20.92 -8.00
#